data_AF-A0A9D6IM07-F1
#
_entry.id   AF-A0A9D6IM07-F1
#
_cell.length_a   1.000
_cell.length_b   1.000
_cell.length_c   1.000
_cell.angle_alpha   90.00
_cell.angle_beta   90.00
_cell.angle_gamma   90.00
#
_symmetry.space_group_name_H-M   'P 1'
#
loop_
_entity.id
_entity.type
_entity.pdbx_description
1 polymer ?
#
loop_
_entity_poly.entity_id
_entity_poly.type
_entity_poly.pdbx_seq_one_letter_code
_entity_poly.pdbx_strand_id
1 'polypeptide(L)'
;MERDSIVIVSLHAPKEKVWGRLLSLDAAGVTIQGIDLNGFDDWLRQVVDAEPALLLLSTVFYPMHRIERIAQDEPSGDIPSIAQRFRHRVGISLVEYLEMPHKA
;
A
#
# COMPACT_ATOMS: atom_id res chain seq x y z
N MET A 1 8.64 0.96 12.71
CA MET A 1 8.19 1.33 11.35
C MET A 1 7.68 2.75 11.43
N GLU A 2 8.08 3.60 10.49
CA GLU A 2 7.75 5.03 10.53
C GLU A 2 6.46 5.32 9.76
N ARG A 3 5.80 6.42 10.11
CA ARG A 3 4.69 6.94 9.32
C ARG A 3 5.14 7.14 7.87
N ASP A 4 4.22 6.93 6.94
CA ASP A 4 4.42 7.02 5.49
C ASP A 4 5.33 5.93 4.89
N SER A 5 5.84 4.99 5.71
CA SER A 5 6.50 3.78 5.20
C SER A 5 5.53 2.95 4.36
N ILE A 6 6.04 2.32 3.28
CA ILE A 6 5.26 1.34 2.51
C ILE A 6 5.43 -0.03 3.16
N VAL A 7 4.30 -0.68 3.44
CA VAL A 7 4.25 -1.90 4.24
C VAL A 7 3.35 -2.94 3.61
N ILE A 8 3.56 -4.20 3.99
CA ILE A 8 2.67 -5.32 3.74
C ILE A 8 2.14 -5.80 5.09
N VAL A 9 0.82 -5.68 5.29
CA VAL A 9 0.11 -6.18 6.48
C VAL A 9 -0.51 -7.53 6.12
N SER A 10 -0.04 -8.60 6.76
CA SER A 10 -0.68 -9.92 6.71
C SER A 10 -1.73 -10.02 7.80
N LEU A 11 -2.97 -10.33 7.40
CA LEU A 11 -4.10 -10.53 8.29
C LEU A 11 -4.43 -12.01 8.43
N HIS A 12 -5.05 -12.36 9.55
CA HIS A 12 -5.69 -13.66 9.74
C HIS A 12 -7.20 -13.51 9.93
N ALA A 13 -7.92 -14.58 9.59
CA ALA A 13 -9.36 -14.75 9.76
C ALA A 13 -10.24 -13.56 9.28
N PRO A 14 -10.45 -13.35 7.96
CA PRO A 14 -9.87 -14.10 6.83
C PRO A 14 -8.41 -13.74 6.56
N LYS A 15 -7.71 -14.66 5.87
CA LYS A 15 -6.33 -14.44 5.42
C LYS A 15 -6.30 -13.50 4.24
N GLU A 16 -5.56 -12.41 4.40
CA GLU A 16 -5.43 -11.36 3.39
C GLU A 16 -4.06 -10.70 3.55
N LYS A 17 -3.52 -10.13 2.47
CA LYS A 17 -2.34 -9.28 2.53
C LYS A 17 -2.71 -7.92 1.99
N VAL A 18 -2.47 -6.88 2.76
CA VAL A 18 -2.75 -5.50 2.35
C VAL A 18 -1.42 -4.80 2.14
N TRP A 19 -1.25 -4.18 0.98
CA TRP A 19 -0.08 -3.37 0.66
C TRP A 19 -0.47 -1.90 0.58
N GLY A 20 0.36 -1.02 1.13
CA GLY A 20 0.08 0.41 1.09
C GLY A 20 0.90 1.25 2.08
N ARG A 21 0.49 2.52 2.20
CA ARG A 21 1.13 3.54 3.05
C ARG A 21 0.66 3.41 4.50
N LEU A 22 1.60 3.28 5.43
CA LEU A 22 1.33 3.27 6.86
C LEU A 22 0.93 4.67 7.35
N LEU A 23 -0.29 4.82 7.86
CA LEU A 23 -0.76 6.08 8.44
C LEU A 23 -0.61 6.12 9.95
N SER A 24 -0.85 4.99 10.63
CA SER A 24 -0.62 4.85 12.08
C SER A 24 -0.35 3.39 12.47
N LEU A 25 0.44 3.22 13.53
CA LEU A 25 0.69 1.94 14.20
C LEU A 25 0.74 2.20 15.70
N ASP A 26 -0.15 1.55 16.45
CA ASP A 26 -0.22 1.62 17.91
C ASP A 26 -0.68 0.28 18.50
N ALA A 27 -0.91 0.25 19.82
CA ALA A 27 -1.34 -0.96 20.52
C ALA A 27 -2.75 -1.45 20.12
N ALA A 28 -3.61 -0.56 19.60
CA ALA A 28 -4.96 -0.91 19.17
C ALA A 28 -4.96 -1.52 17.76
N GLY A 29 -4.07 -1.08 16.87
CA GLY A 29 -4.04 -1.57 15.50
C GLY A 29 -3.10 -0.84 14.54
N VAL A 30 -3.39 -1.02 13.26
CA VAL A 30 -2.72 -0.37 12.14
C VAL A 30 -3.75 0.32 11.27
N THR A 31 -3.47 1.57 10.92
CA THR A 31 -4.19 2.26 9.84
C THR A 31 -3.31 2.30 8.60
N ILE A 32 -3.81 1.75 7.50
CA ILE A 32 -3.12 1.71 6.22
C ILE A 32 -4.00 2.34 5.14
N GLN A 33 -3.38 3.14 4.27
CA GLN A 33 -3.97 3.54 3.00
C GLN A 33 -3.44 2.60 1.92
N GLY A 34 -4.25 1.64 1.49
CA GLY A 34 -3.78 0.49 0.73
C GLY A 34 -4.85 -0.24 -0.07
N ILE A 35 -4.44 -1.39 -0.60
CA ILE A 35 -5.25 -2.33 -1.37
C ILE A 35 -4.88 -3.77 -1.00
N ASP A 36 -5.78 -4.72 -1.22
CA ASP A 36 -5.43 -6.14 -1.25
C ASP A 36 -4.28 -6.33 -2.26
N LEU A 37 -3.21 -6.97 -1.80
CA LEU A 37 -2.03 -7.22 -2.58
C LEU A 37 -2.31 -8.06 -3.83
N ASN A 38 -3.33 -8.94 -3.80
CA ASN A 38 -3.76 -9.68 -4.97
C ASN A 38 -4.36 -8.78 -6.05
N GLY A 39 -4.89 -7.61 -5.68
CA GLY A 39 -5.44 -6.61 -6.59
C GLY A 39 -4.39 -5.62 -7.12
N PHE A 40 -3.13 -5.70 -6.68
CA PHE A 40 -2.09 -4.72 -7.00
C PHE A 40 -1.85 -4.58 -8.50
N ASP A 41 -1.70 -5.69 -9.24
CA ASP A 41 -1.35 -5.62 -10.66
C ASP A 41 -2.48 -5.02 -11.51
N ASP A 42 -3.73 -5.33 -11.17
CA ASP A 42 -4.90 -4.77 -11.85
C ASP A 42 -5.12 -3.29 -11.52
N TRP A 43 -4.89 -2.90 -10.27
CA TRP A 43 -4.90 -1.49 -9.89
C TRP A 43 -3.77 -0.72 -10.58
N LEU A 44 -2.55 -1.27 -10.62
CA LEU A 44 -1.40 -0.64 -11.27
C LEU A 44 -1.63 -0.43 -12.77
N ARG A 45 -2.23 -1.41 -13.47
CA ARG A 45 -2.63 -1.24 -14.88
C ARG A 45 -3.59 -0.06 -15.04
N GLN A 46 -4.63 0.01 -14.20
CA GLN A 46 -5.59 1.11 -14.27
C GLN A 46 -4.95 2.47 -13.96
N VAL A 47 -3.99 2.55 -13.02
CA VAL A 47 -3.25 3.80 -12.73
C VAL A 47 -2.42 4.26 -13.94
N VAL A 48 -1.85 3.32 -14.71
CA VAL A 48 -1.07 3.61 -15.91
C VAL A 48 -1.97 3.99 -17.09
N ASP A 49 -3.14 3.35 -17.21
CA ASP A 49 -4.08 3.55 -18.33
C ASP A 49 -5.01 4.77 -18.14
N ALA A 50 -5.33 5.13 -16.88
CA ALA A 50 -6.17 6.27 -16.55
C ALA A 50 -5.33 7.55 -16.32
N GLU A 51 -5.99 8.70 -16.24
CA GLU A 51 -5.35 9.85 -15.61
C GLU A 51 -5.06 9.51 -14.14
N PRO A 52 -3.80 9.57 -13.67
CA PRO A 52 -3.37 9.08 -12.35
C PRO A 52 -4.24 9.56 -11.18
N ALA A 53 -4.86 10.73 -11.29
CA ALA A 53 -5.65 11.36 -10.25
C ALA A 53 -7.05 10.74 -9.98
N LEU A 54 -7.40 9.58 -10.55
CA LEU A 54 -8.75 9.02 -10.43
C LEU A 54 -8.88 7.76 -9.57
N LEU A 55 -7.77 7.13 -9.14
CA LEU A 55 -7.82 5.81 -8.48
C LEU A 55 -7.25 5.83 -7.06
N LEU A 56 -8.08 6.27 -6.13
CA LEU A 56 -7.76 6.35 -4.71
C LEU A 56 -7.64 4.96 -4.07
N LEU A 57 -6.61 4.80 -3.24
CA LEU A 57 -6.49 3.66 -2.31
C LEU A 57 -7.39 3.86 -1.10
N SER A 58 -7.91 2.75 -0.56
CA SER A 58 -8.79 2.78 0.63
C SER A 58 -7.98 2.98 1.90
N THR A 59 -8.48 3.82 2.81
CA THR A 59 -7.92 3.97 4.16
C THR A 59 -8.68 3.07 5.13
N VAL A 60 -8.00 2.09 5.71
CA VAL A 60 -8.61 1.04 6.54
C VAL A 60 -7.83 0.88 7.85
N PHE A 61 -8.56 0.74 8.95
CA PHE A 61 -8.03 0.34 10.24
C PHE A 61 -8.18 -1.18 10.44
N TYR A 62 -7.08 -1.83 10.80
CA TYR A 62 -7.05 -3.24 11.18
C TYR A 62 -6.71 -3.37 12.67
N PRO A 63 -7.58 -3.98 13.49
CA PRO A 63 -7.29 -4.16 14.91
C PRO A 63 -6.16 -5.16 15.12
N MET A 64 -5.39 -4.98 16.19
CA MET A 64 -4.16 -5.75 16.42
C MET A 64 -4.40 -7.28 16.50
N HIS A 65 -5.56 -7.71 17.00
CA HIS A 65 -5.94 -9.12 17.05
C HIS A 65 -6.21 -9.75 15.68
N ARG A 66 -6.20 -8.99 14.57
CA ARG A 66 -6.27 -9.53 13.20
C ARG A 66 -4.92 -9.59 12.51
N ILE A 67 -3.92 -8.89 13.05
CA ILE A 67 -2.62 -8.74 12.39
C ILE A 67 -1.75 -9.96 12.73
N GLU A 68 -1.32 -10.67 11.69
CA GLU A 68 -0.35 -11.75 11.83
C GLU A 68 1.08 -11.22 11.72
N ARG A 69 1.32 -10.28 10.79
CA ARG A 69 2.64 -9.70 10.53
C ARG A 69 2.51 -8.34 9.85
N ILE A 70 3.41 -7.43 10.17
CA ILE A 70 3.67 -6.22 9.38
C ILE A 70 5.10 -6.30 8.88
N ALA A 71 5.31 -6.17 7.58
CA ALA A 71 6.63 -6.16 6.95
C ALA A 71 6.82 -4.84 6.21
N GLN A 72 8.04 -4.29 6.26
CA GLN A 72 8.41 -3.18 5.38
C GLN A 72 8.53 -3.71 3.95
N ASP A 73 8.07 -2.94 2.97
CA ASP A 73 8.18 -3.31 1.56
C ASP A 73 9.56 -2.94 1.01
N GLU A 74 10.49 -3.88 1.14
CA GLU A 74 11.91 -3.70 0.81
C GLU A 74 12.37 -4.67 -0.28
N PRO A 75 13.34 -4.26 -1.12
CA PRO A 75 13.92 -5.15 -2.10
C PRO A 75 14.62 -6.34 -1.43
N SER A 76 14.67 -7.46 -2.14
CA SER A 76 15.37 -8.66 -1.68
C SER A 76 16.41 -9.08 -2.72
N GLY A 77 17.65 -8.64 -2.50
CA GLY A 77 18.72 -8.77 -3.50
C GLY A 77 18.35 -8.03 -4.79
N ASP A 78 18.30 -8.75 -5.90
CA ASP A 78 17.94 -8.21 -7.22
C ASP A 78 16.42 -8.11 -7.45
N ILE A 79 15.60 -8.59 -6.52
CA ILE A 79 14.14 -8.54 -6.65
C ILE A 79 13.65 -7.18 -6.12
N PRO A 80 13.02 -6.34 -6.98
CA PRO A 80 12.52 -5.05 -6.54
C PRO A 80 11.33 -5.21 -5.58
N SER A 81 11.20 -4.26 -4.66
CA SER A 81 10.01 -4.15 -3.81
C SER A 81 8.77 -3.80 -4.64
N ILE A 82 7.58 -3.93 -4.04
CA ILE A 82 6.32 -3.64 -4.74
C ILE A 82 6.19 -2.14 -5.01
N ALA A 83 6.63 -1.30 -4.06
CA ALA A 83 6.76 0.14 -4.21
C ALA A 83 7.75 0.52 -5.31
N GLN A 84 8.87 -0.21 -5.45
CA GLN A 84 9.79 0.01 -6.56
C GLN A 84 9.14 -0.36 -7.89
N ARG A 85 8.42 -1.49 -7.98
CA ARG A 85 7.64 -1.88 -9.18
C ARG A 85 6.63 -0.79 -9.57
N PHE A 86 5.90 -0.24 -8.60
CA PHE A 86 5.00 0.89 -8.81
C PHE A 86 5.76 2.10 -9.39
N ARG A 87 6.82 2.53 -8.71
CA ARG A 87 7.62 3.69 -9.14
C ARG A 87 8.20 3.53 -10.53
N HIS A 88 8.66 2.33 -10.90
CA HIS A 88 9.16 2.06 -12.24
C HIS A 88 8.11 2.19 -13.34
N ARG A 89 6.83 1.92 -13.03
CA ARG A 89 5.73 2.00 -13.99
C ARG A 89 5.10 3.39 -14.06
N VAL A 90 4.98 4.07 -12.93
CA VAL A 90 4.25 5.35 -12.80
C VAL A 90 5.19 6.56 -12.85
N GLY A 91 6.47 6.38 -12.51
CA GLY A 91 7.49 7.44 -12.53
C GLY A 91 7.65 8.22 -11.23
N ILE A 92 6.70 8.11 -10.30
CA ILE A 92 6.71 8.72 -8.96
C ILE A 92 6.52 7.66 -7.87
N SER A 93 6.87 7.99 -6.63
CA SER A 93 6.62 7.11 -5.48
C SER A 93 5.13 7.00 -5.16
N LEU A 94 4.75 5.96 -4.41
CA LEU A 94 3.36 5.80 -3.97
C LEU A 94 2.92 6.98 -3.08
N VAL A 95 3.79 7.46 -2.19
CA VAL A 95 3.47 8.59 -1.31
C VAL A 95 3.18 9.85 -2.13
N GLU A 96 4.05 10.19 -3.08
CA GLU A 96 3.83 11.32 -4.00
C GLU A 96 2.52 11.18 -4.76
N TYR A 97 2.23 9.98 -5.30
CA TYR A 97 0.99 9.68 -6.01
C TYR A 97 -0.26 9.93 -5.13
N LEU A 98 -0.22 9.48 -3.87
CA LEU A 98 -1.34 9.63 -2.93
C LEU A 98 -1.52 11.07 -2.43
N GLU A 99 -0.50 11.91 -2.52
CA GLU A 99 -0.52 13.32 -2.12
C GLU A 99 -0.87 14.27 -3.27
N MET A 100 -0.96 13.77 -4.51
CA MET A 100 -1.39 14.58 -5.64
C MET A 100 -2.78 15.17 -5.37
N PRO A 101 -3.03 16.44 -5.71
CA PRO A 101 -4.37 17.01 -5.60
C PRO A 101 -5.32 16.32 -6.57
N HIS A 102 -6.31 15.61 -6.04
CA HIS A 102 -7.37 15.01 -6.83
C HIS A 102 -8.43 16.09 -7.08
N LYS A 103 -8.69 16.45 -8.34
CA LYS A 103 -9.80 17.35 -8.67
C LYS A 103 -11.11 16.63 -8.30
N ALA A 104 -11.84 17.18 -7.32
CA ALA A 104 -13.18 16.76 -6.96
C ALA A 104 -14.19 17.07 -8.06
#